data_AF-A0A1C4E512-F1
#
_entry.id   AF-A0A1C4E512-F1
#
_cell.length_a   1.000
_cell.length_b   1.000
_cell.length_c   1.000
_cell.angle_alpha   90.00
_cell.angle_beta   90.00
_cell.angle_gamma   90.00
#
_symmetry.space_group_name_H-M   'P 1'
#
loop_
_entity.id
_entity.type
_entity.pdbx_description
1 polymer ?
#
loop_
_entity_poly.entity_id
_entity_poly.type
_entity_poly.pdbx_seq_one_letter_code
_entity_poly.pdbx_strand_id
1 'polypeptide(L)' 'HFEEAYYEIDEFMEFYNYRRYHGSLGRMAPVKFNEKYKDIGFPEEMALSL' A
#
# COMPACT_ATOMS: atom_id res chain seq x y z
N HIS A 1 9.44 25.74 10.48
CA HIS A 1 9.97 24.38 10.24
C HIS A 1 8.81 23.44 10.03
N PHE A 2 8.91 22.48 9.11
CA PHE A 2 7.83 21.54 8.75
C PHE A 2 8.02 20.15 9.37
N GLU A 3 8.89 20.04 10.39
CA GLU A 3 9.30 18.76 11.00
C GLU A 3 8.12 17.94 11.54
N GLU A 4 7.16 18.58 12.20
CA GLU A 4 5.93 17.93 12.67
C GLU A 4 5.10 17.37 11.51
N ALA A 5 4.96 18.13 10.43
CA ALA A 5 4.23 17.66 9.25
C ALA A 5 4.89 16.44 8.58
N TYR A 6 6.23 16.39 8.56
CA TYR A 6 6.94 15.21 8.06
C TYR A 6 6.76 14.00 8.97
N TYR A 7 6.82 14.20 10.30
CA TYR A 7 6.61 13.12 11.27
C TYR A 7 5.22 12.49 11.12
N GLU A 8 4.17 13.31 11.05
CA GLU A 8 2.79 12.83 10.88
C GLU A 8 2.59 12.09 9.55
N ILE A 9 3.23 12.55 8.48
CA ILE A 9 3.21 11.85 7.18
C ILE A 9 3.91 10.50 7.29
N ASP A 10 5.07 10.43 7.94
CA ASP A 10 5.82 9.18 8.11
C ASP A 10 5.03 8.15 8.90
N GLU A 11 4.40 8.56 10.02
CA GLU A 11 3.51 7.68 10.80
C GLU A 11 2.33 7.17 9.97
N PHE A 12 1.70 8.07 9.20
CA PHE A 12 0.60 7.69 8.32
C PHE A 12 1.06 6.70 7.24
N MET A 13 2.22 6.93 6.62
CA MET A 13 2.76 6.05 5.58
C MET A 13 3.12 4.67 6.12
N GLU A 14 3.64 4.58 7.34
CA GLU A 14 3.88 3.30 8.01
C GLU A 14 2.55 2.54 8.23
N PHE A 15 1.56 3.20 8.82
CA PHE A 15 0.25 2.60 9.05
C PHE A 15 -0.41 2.15 7.75
N TYR A 16 -0.44 3.01 6.73
CA TYR A 16 -1.06 2.72 5.45
C TYR A 16 -0.41 1.52 4.77
N ASN A 17 0.93 1.50 4.69
CA ASN A 17 1.63 0.50 3.90
C ASN A 17 1.72 -0.87 4.60
N TYR A 18 1.82 -0.89 5.94
CA TYR A 18 2.10 -2.12 6.69
C TYR A 18 0.92 -2.66 7.50
N ARG A 19 0.00 -1.80 7.95
CA ARG A 19 -1.04 -2.18 8.93
C ARG A 19 -2.45 -2.15 8.35
N ARG A 20 -2.73 -1.23 7.42
CA ARG A 20 -4.06 -1.07 6.82
C ARG A 20 -4.31 -2.13 5.74
N TYR A 21 -5.49 -2.76 5.78
CA TYR A 21 -5.90 -3.75 4.79
C TYR A 21 -6.82 -3.09 3.76
N HIS A 22 -6.57 -3.38 2.47
CA HIS A 22 -7.28 -2.74 1.37
C HIS A 22 -8.13 -3.76 0.61
N GLY A 23 -9.42 -3.46 0.42
CA GLY A 23 -10.33 -4.32 -0.33
C GLY A 23 -9.88 -4.53 -1.78
N SER A 24 -9.40 -3.47 -2.43
CA SER A 24 -8.83 -3.51 -3.78
C SER A 24 -7.55 -4.33 -3.91
N LEU A 25 -6.87 -4.61 -2.80
CA LEU A 25 -5.67 -5.45 -2.76
C LEU A 25 -5.98 -6.86 -2.25
N GLY A 26 -7.21 -7.35 -2.45
CA GLY A 26 -7.63 -8.66 -1.97
C GLY A 26 -7.57 -8.80 -0.45
N ARG A 27 -7.84 -7.71 0.28
CA ARG A 27 -7.70 -7.61 1.76
C ARG A 27 -6.28 -7.84 2.27
N MET A 28 -5.27 -7.35 1.53
CA MET A 28 -3.87 -7.29 1.98
C MET A 28 -3.43 -5.86 2.29
N ALA A 29 -2.37 -5.74 3.09
CA ALA A 29 -1.62 -4.49 3.21
C ALA A 29 -0.78 -4.24 1.93
N PRO A 30 -0.52 -2.97 1.55
CA PRO A 30 0.23 -2.63 0.34
C PRO A 30 1.58 -3.35 0.21
N VAL A 31 2.38 -3.42 1.28
CA VAL A 31 3.66 -4.15 1.22
C VAL A 31 3.48 -5.65 0.99
N LYS A 32 2.46 -6.27 1.60
CA LYS A 32 2.18 -7.70 1.40
C LYS A 32 1.71 -8.01 -0.01
N PHE A 33 0.91 -7.11 -0.58
CA PHE A 33 0.53 -7.20 -1.98
C PHE A 33 1.74 -7.09 -2.91
N ASN A 34 2.60 -6.10 -2.69
CA ASN A 34 3.82 -5.91 -3.48
C ASN A 34 4.75 -7.12 -3.37
N GLU A 35 5.07 -7.58 -2.15
CA GLU A 35 5.89 -8.77 -1.91
C GLU A 35 5.41 -10.00 -2.68
N LYS A 36 4.08 -10.17 -2.77
CA LYS A 36 3.47 -11.33 -3.43
C LYS A 36 3.60 -11.30 -4.95
N TYR A 37 3.51 -10.11 -5.56
CA TYR A 37 3.32 -9.98 -7.02
C TYR A 37 4.48 -9.31 -7.77
N LYS A 38 5.39 -8.62 -7.07
CA LYS A 38 6.47 -7.84 -7.72
C LYS A 38 7.34 -8.64 -8.69
N ASP A 39 7.52 -9.94 -8.44
CA ASP A 39 8.40 -10.81 -9.23
C ASP A 39 7.65 -11.63 -10.30
N ILE A 40 6.32 -11.73 -10.19
CA ILE A 40 5.46 -12.55 -11.07
C ILE A 40 4.47 -11.73 -11.90
N GLY A 41 4.42 -10.42 -11.69
CA GLY A 41 3.45 -9.51 -12.30
C GLY A 41 2.20 -9.32 -11.44
N PHE A 42 1.52 -8.19 -11.64
CA PHE A 42 0.28 -7.88 -10.95
C PHE A 42 -0.93 -8.50 -11.66
N PRO A 43 -1.94 -8.98 -10.92
CA PRO A 43 -3.08 -9.65 -11.54
C PRO A 43 -3.94 -8.70 -12.39
N GLU A 44 -4.25 -9.12 -13.62
CA GLU A 44 -5.00 -8.32 -14.60
C GLU A 44 -6.43 -8.05 -14.14
N GLU A 45 -7.05 -8.96 -13.38
CA GLU A 45 -8.40 -8.79 -12.86
C GLU A 45 -8.54 -7.64 -11.85
N MET A 46 -7.41 -7.20 -11.26
CA MET A 46 -7.37 -6.05 -10.36
C MET A 46 -6.98 -4.75 -11.06
N ALA A 47 -6.66 -4.79 -12.36
CA ALA A 47 -6.44 -3.58 -13.13
C ALA A 47 -7.75 -2.81 -13.25
N LEU A 48 -7.75 -1.55 -12.82
CA LEU A 48 -8.88 -0.65 -13.05
C LEU A 48 -8.93 -0.33 -14.55
N SER A 49 -10.03 -0.68 -15.22
CA SER A 49 -10.31 -0.16 -16.55
C SER A 49 -10.68 1.32 -16.43
N LEU A 50 -9.79 2.21 -16.86
CA LEU A 50 -10.06 3.65 -17.00
C LEU A 50 -10.71 3.95 -18.35
#